data_AF-A0A3L7SJT8-F1
#
_entry.id   AF-A0A3L7SJT8-F1
#
_cell.length_a   1.000
_cell.length_b   1.000
_cell.length_c   1.000
_cell.angle_alpha   90.00
_cell.angle_beta   90.00
_cell.angle_gamma   90.00
#
_symmetry.space_group_name_H-M   'P 1'
#
loop_
_entity.id
_entity.type
_entity.pdbx_description
1 polymer ?
#
loop_
_entity_poly.entity_id
_entity_poly.type
_entity_poly.pdbx_seq_one_letter_code
_entity_poly.pdbx_strand_id
1 'polypeptide(L)'
;MFVAGQGVLLKLDEEGQITLKRDMPNMAGAADAAVGIQKRVQEQGRRDLNTRQQAQVQGYKKRLADIERKLADTDQDLVELDKKELAEGGDVDVDVEKIASLRTALQKRRANYVKLQMNLENNIRNPPKPKWATNRRGGPPQPQPEPEVDVRQLVAAQARVASISASKDEVFFTCSSSTGNGFDVWRTDDQFGKAKKIGESLRGCCGQMDVQANDNGIYVAENTRHRVRGFTRDGKQVLEFGSRERGREDAFEGCCNPMNVAFGDDGSVYTAESGSGRIKRFTADGKFMELVGQVELVPGCKKVSIAVSPKGDLVYMLDITRGHIVVMAGDTGQASARPSQSFVVAQASSR
;
A
#
# COMPACT_ATOMS: atom_id res chain seq x y z
N MET A 1 -28.88 -15.70 -5.48
CA MET A 1 -27.66 -14.86 -5.65
C MET A 1 -27.35 -14.08 -4.39
N PHE A 2 -26.09 -13.78 -4.09
CA PHE A 2 -25.69 -12.93 -2.96
C PHE A 2 -25.05 -11.63 -3.45
N VAL A 3 -25.38 -10.51 -2.81
CA VAL A 3 -24.83 -9.19 -3.12
C VAL A 3 -24.44 -8.51 -1.82
N ALA A 4 -23.33 -7.77 -1.82
CA ALA A 4 -22.84 -7.07 -0.64
C ALA A 4 -22.21 -5.73 -0.99
N GLY A 5 -22.41 -4.74 -0.13
CA GLY A 5 -21.85 -3.40 -0.29
C GLY A 5 -22.60 -2.37 0.52
N GLN A 6 -21.98 -1.21 0.75
CA GLN A 6 -22.57 -0.11 1.53
C GLN A 6 -23.07 -0.54 2.91
N GLY A 7 -22.36 -1.47 3.55
CA GLY A 7 -22.67 -1.95 4.90
C GLY A 7 -23.81 -2.96 4.98
N VAL A 8 -24.33 -3.47 3.84
CA VAL A 8 -25.43 -4.44 3.80
C VAL A 8 -25.08 -5.70 3.01
N LEU A 9 -25.71 -6.81 3.42
CA LEU A 9 -25.73 -8.10 2.73
C LEU A 9 -27.16 -8.37 2.23
N LEU A 10 -27.27 -8.80 0.97
CA LEU A 10 -28.54 -9.09 0.29
C LEU A 10 -28.52 -10.50 -0.29
N LYS A 11 -29.61 -11.24 -0.09
CA LYS A 11 -29.91 -12.47 -0.82
C LYS A 11 -31.00 -12.17 -1.82
N LEU A 12 -30.77 -12.57 -3.07
CA LEU A 12 -31.72 -12.42 -4.17
C LEU A 12 -32.16 -13.82 -4.64
N ASP A 13 -33.42 -13.96 -5.04
CA ASP A 13 -33.92 -15.14 -5.74
C ASP A 13 -33.47 -15.18 -7.22
N GLU A 14 -34.03 -16.10 -8.00
CA GLU A 14 -33.70 -16.31 -9.41
C GLU A 14 -34.24 -15.18 -10.29
N GLU A 15 -35.34 -14.54 -9.88
CA GLU A 15 -35.95 -13.38 -10.50
C GLU A 15 -35.25 -12.06 -10.14
N GLY A 16 -34.27 -12.11 -9.23
CA GLY A 16 -33.50 -10.95 -8.78
C GLY A 16 -34.21 -10.11 -7.71
N GLN A 17 -35.27 -10.62 -7.07
CA GLN A 17 -35.93 -9.96 -5.95
C GLN A 17 -35.17 -10.20 -4.65
N ILE A 18 -35.12 -9.19 -3.79
CA ILE A 18 -34.45 -9.28 -2.50
C ILE A 18 -35.31 -10.12 -1.54
N THR A 19 -34.82 -11.30 -1.18
CA THR A 19 -35.47 -12.22 -0.23
C THR A 19 -34.95 -12.07 1.19
N LEU A 20 -33.72 -11.56 1.37
CA LEU A 20 -33.14 -11.29 2.68
C LEU A 20 -32.23 -10.07 2.63
N LYS A 21 -32.30 -9.23 3.67
CA LYS A 21 -31.40 -8.10 3.90
C LYS A 21 -30.92 -8.10 5.35
N ARG A 22 -29.61 -8.00 5.55
CA ARG A 22 -28.97 -7.85 6.87
C ARG A 22 -27.87 -6.79 6.81
N ASP A 23 -27.57 -6.19 7.95
CA ASP A 23 -26.38 -5.35 8.08
C ASP A 23 -25.14 -6.24 8.10
N MET A 24 -24.04 -5.75 7.54
CA MET A 24 -22.79 -6.48 7.58
C MET A 24 -22.26 -6.57 9.02
N PRO A 25 -21.71 -7.72 9.43
CA PRO A 25 -21.24 -7.93 10.80
C PRO A 25 -20.08 -7.02 11.22
N ASN A 26 -19.28 -6.53 10.28
CA ASN A 26 -18.20 -5.58 10.56
C ASN A 26 -18.69 -4.14 10.82
N MET A 27 -19.98 -3.85 10.62
CA MET A 27 -20.56 -2.55 10.92
C MET A 27 -20.88 -2.38 12.40
N ALA A 28 -21.05 -3.48 13.14
CA ALA A 28 -21.19 -3.45 14.58
C ALA A 28 -19.89 -2.90 15.22
N GLY A 29 -19.99 -1.75 15.91
CA GLY A 29 -18.83 -1.08 16.52
C GLY A 29 -17.90 -0.36 15.53
N ALA A 30 -18.31 -0.18 14.27
CA ALA A 30 -17.52 0.52 13.25
C ALA A 30 -17.13 1.95 13.66
N ALA A 31 -18.04 2.67 14.31
CA ALA A 31 -17.79 4.02 14.80
C ALA A 31 -16.68 4.05 15.88
N ASP A 32 -16.75 3.15 16.87
CA ASP A 32 -15.74 3.06 17.94
C ASP A 32 -14.38 2.65 17.38
N ALA A 33 -14.38 1.69 16.45
CA ALA A 33 -13.18 1.27 15.74
C ALA A 33 -12.56 2.43 14.94
N ALA A 34 -13.37 3.22 14.24
CA ALA A 34 -12.94 4.40 13.49
C ALA A 34 -12.34 5.49 14.39
N VAL A 35 -12.96 5.77 15.55
CA VAL A 35 -12.40 6.68 16.57
C VAL A 35 -11.06 6.15 17.08
N GLY A 36 -10.94 4.84 17.33
CA GLY A 36 -9.68 4.21 17.72
C GLY A 36 -8.58 4.33 16.66
N ILE A 37 -8.92 4.18 15.38
CA ILE A 37 -7.99 4.39 14.25
C ILE A 37 -7.55 5.85 14.18
N GLN A 38 -8.49 6.79 14.28
CA GLN A 38 -8.18 8.23 14.31
C GLN A 38 -7.14 8.55 15.38
N LYS A 39 -7.37 8.12 16.63
CA LYS A 39 -6.42 8.33 17.74
C LYS A 39 -5.02 7.80 17.42
N ARG A 40 -4.91 6.56 16.91
CA ARG A 40 -3.61 5.98 16.52
C ARG A 40 -2.91 6.77 15.42
N VAL A 41 -3.64 7.24 14.41
CA VAL A 41 -3.08 8.06 13.33
C VAL A 41 -2.57 9.40 13.87
N GLN A 42 -3.33 10.02 14.77
CA GLN A 42 -2.94 11.27 15.42
C GLN A 42 -1.68 11.10 16.28
N GLU A 43 -1.64 10.04 17.10
CA GLU A 43 -0.47 9.70 17.92
C GLU A 43 0.78 9.42 17.07
N GLN A 44 0.64 8.64 15.99
CA GLN A 44 1.74 8.36 15.07
C GLN A 44 2.24 9.66 14.42
N GLY A 45 1.33 10.52 13.96
CA GLY A 45 1.68 11.81 13.38
C GLY A 45 2.46 12.70 14.36
N ARG A 46 2.07 12.71 15.65
CA ARG A 46 2.79 13.43 16.71
C ARG A 46 4.19 12.85 16.93
N ARG A 47 4.34 11.52 16.95
CA ARG A 47 5.65 10.85 17.08
C ARG A 47 6.56 11.19 15.90
N ASP A 48 6.06 11.08 14.67
CA ASP A 48 6.84 11.35 13.46
C ASP A 48 7.33 12.81 13.41
N LEU A 49 6.51 13.76 13.88
CA LEU A 49 6.90 15.17 13.97
C LEU A 49 7.98 15.41 15.01
N ASN A 50 7.84 14.81 16.20
CA ASN A 50 8.87 14.91 17.23
C ASN A 50 10.19 14.31 16.73
N THR A 51 10.17 13.13 16.13
CA THR A 51 11.37 12.50 15.54
C THR A 51 12.00 13.37 14.46
N ARG A 52 11.19 13.98 13.57
CA ARG A 52 11.70 14.91 12.53
C ARG A 52 12.32 16.16 13.14
N GLN A 53 11.69 16.76 14.15
CA GLN A 53 12.23 17.92 14.83
C GLN A 53 13.56 17.57 15.52
N GLN A 54 13.62 16.46 16.24
CA GLN A 54 14.86 15.98 16.87
C GLN A 54 15.97 15.78 15.84
N ALA A 55 15.67 15.15 14.69
CA ALA A 55 16.64 14.98 13.61
C ALA A 55 17.14 16.32 13.04
N GLN A 56 16.26 17.32 12.88
CA GLN A 56 16.64 18.67 12.44
C GLN A 56 17.55 19.37 13.47
N VAL A 57 17.18 19.34 14.75
CA VAL A 57 17.97 19.90 15.85
C VAL A 57 19.35 19.27 15.91
N GLN A 58 19.45 17.94 15.83
CA GLN A 58 20.73 17.24 15.80
C GLN A 58 21.55 17.60 14.56
N GLY A 59 20.91 17.76 13.40
CA GLY A 59 21.56 18.23 12.18
C GLY A 59 22.17 19.63 12.33
N TYR A 60 21.46 20.57 12.98
CA TYR A 60 22.00 21.89 13.30
C TYR A 60 23.17 21.82 14.28
N LYS A 61 23.03 21.05 15.37
CA LYS A 61 24.11 20.87 16.36
C LYS A 61 25.39 20.32 15.73
N LYS A 62 25.27 19.31 14.85
CA LYS A 62 26.41 18.76 14.11
C LYS A 62 27.10 19.81 13.24
N ARG A 63 26.33 20.61 12.50
CA ARG A 63 26.88 21.69 11.66
C ARG A 63 27.56 22.79 12.48
N LEU A 64 27.02 23.11 13.66
CA LEU A 64 27.64 24.07 14.57
C LEU A 64 28.99 23.55 15.07
N ALA A 65 29.04 22.30 15.56
CA ALA A 65 30.28 21.65 15.99
C ALA A 65 31.34 21.55 14.87
N ASP A 66 30.90 21.28 13.63
CA ASP A 66 31.80 21.27 12.47
C ASP A 66 32.37 22.67 12.17
N ILE A 67 31.59 23.74 12.36
CA ILE A 67 32.06 25.11 12.19
C ILE A 67 32.98 25.53 13.35
N GLU A 68 32.65 25.17 14.59
CA GLU A 68 33.51 25.41 15.76
C GLU A 68 34.90 24.80 15.56
N ARG A 69 34.95 23.54 15.11
CA ARG A 69 36.23 22.88 14.76
C ARG A 69 36.98 23.65 13.68
N LYS A 70 36.31 24.00 12.58
CA LYS A 70 36.93 24.78 11.49
C LYS A 70 37.36 26.18 11.92
N LEU A 71 36.70 26.78 12.91
CA LEU A 71 37.12 28.06 13.47
C LEU A 71 38.41 27.87 14.28
N ALA A 72 38.43 26.87 15.17
CA ALA A 72 39.61 26.53 15.97
C ALA A 72 40.84 26.18 15.09
N ASP A 73 40.66 25.34 14.06
CA ASP A 73 41.74 24.97 13.13
C ASP A 73 42.33 26.22 12.44
N THR A 74 41.47 27.13 11.96
CA THR A 74 41.93 28.36 11.29
C THR A 74 42.51 29.39 12.25
N ASP A 75 42.00 29.49 13.48
CA ASP A 75 42.63 30.30 14.54
C ASP A 75 44.03 29.75 14.88
N GLN A 76 44.19 28.42 14.94
CA GLN A 76 45.50 27.78 15.14
C GLN A 76 46.45 28.03 13.97
N ASP A 77 46.00 27.88 12.72
CA ASP A 77 46.80 28.16 11.52
C ASP A 77 47.33 29.60 11.53
N LEU A 78 46.50 30.57 11.94
CA LEU A 78 46.90 31.97 12.07
C LEU A 78 47.97 32.16 13.15
N VAL A 79 47.80 31.53 14.33
CA VAL A 79 48.80 31.58 15.41
C VAL A 79 50.13 30.96 14.98
N GLU A 80 50.11 29.86 14.23
CA GLU A 80 51.32 29.22 13.73
C GLU A 80 52.04 30.08 12.67
N LEU A 81 51.29 30.78 11.82
CA LEU A 81 51.86 31.74 10.87
C LEU A 81 52.49 32.94 11.60
N ASP A 82 51.81 33.52 12.58
CA ASP A 82 52.35 34.62 13.41
C ASP A 82 53.64 34.20 14.14
N LYS A 83 53.71 32.97 14.66
CA LYS A 83 54.92 32.43 15.31
C LYS A 83 56.09 32.25 14.36
N LYS A 84 55.85 31.82 13.12
CA LYS A 84 56.90 31.69 12.10
C LYS A 84 57.48 33.05 11.71
N GLU A 85 56.61 34.05 11.54
CA GLU A 85 57.01 35.43 11.28
C GLU A 85 57.93 35.97 12.39
N LEU A 86 57.62 35.67 13.66
CA LEU A 86 58.42 36.06 14.82
C LEU A 86 59.75 35.31 14.96
N ALA A 87 59.84 34.05 14.51
CA ALA A 87 61.01 33.20 14.69
C ALA A 87 62.07 33.35 13.59
N GLU A 88 61.67 33.69 12.36
CA GLU A 88 62.57 33.71 11.19
C GLU A 88 63.12 35.11 10.86
N GLY A 89 62.72 36.14 11.61
CA GLY A 89 63.34 37.46 11.60
C GLY A 89 63.13 38.27 10.31
N GLY A 90 61.98 38.94 10.19
CA GLY A 90 61.75 40.18 9.42
C GLY A 90 61.93 40.17 7.89
N ASP A 91 62.62 39.21 7.30
CA ASP A 91 62.99 39.19 5.86
C ASP A 91 62.44 37.95 5.13
N VAL A 92 61.32 37.41 5.62
CA VAL A 92 60.57 36.32 4.98
C VAL A 92 59.40 36.92 4.18
N ASP A 93 59.20 36.43 2.96
CA ASP A 93 58.01 36.72 2.13
C ASP A 93 56.77 36.13 2.84
N VAL A 94 56.23 36.87 3.81
CA VAL A 94 55.02 36.50 4.53
C VAL A 94 53.94 36.33 3.47
N ASP A 95 53.27 35.17 3.47
CA ASP A 95 52.14 34.93 2.58
C ASP A 95 50.93 35.75 3.08
N VAL A 96 51.02 37.07 2.91
CA VAL A 96 50.04 38.09 3.29
C VAL A 96 48.69 37.77 2.65
N GLU A 97 48.73 37.21 1.44
CA GLU A 97 47.55 36.74 0.71
C GLU A 97 46.86 35.57 1.44
N LYS A 98 47.62 34.58 1.92
CA LYS A 98 47.10 33.47 2.74
C LYS A 98 46.56 33.94 4.09
N ILE A 99 47.22 34.86 4.80
CA ILE A 99 46.71 35.43 6.06
C ILE A 99 45.39 36.18 5.80
N ALA A 100 45.32 37.00 4.76
CA ALA A 100 44.10 37.71 4.38
C ALA A 100 42.96 36.74 4.00
N SER A 101 43.28 35.66 3.29
CA SER A 101 42.36 34.58 2.93
C SER A 101 41.81 33.86 4.16
N LEU A 102 42.67 33.50 5.12
CA LEU A 102 42.27 32.84 6.37
C LEU A 102 41.39 33.75 7.24
N ARG A 103 41.74 35.04 7.39
CA ARG A 103 40.92 36.04 8.09
C ARG A 103 39.54 36.19 7.44
N THR A 104 39.48 36.22 6.12
CA THR A 104 38.22 36.28 5.37
C THR A 104 37.38 35.01 5.56
N ALA A 105 38.02 33.84 5.52
CA ALA A 105 37.36 32.55 5.77
C ALA A 105 36.78 32.49 7.19
N LEU A 106 37.52 33.01 8.17
CA LEU A 106 37.11 33.07 9.57
C LEU A 106 35.91 34.00 9.78
N GLN A 107 35.90 35.20 9.18
CA GLN A 107 34.73 36.08 9.20
C GLN A 107 33.49 35.41 8.59
N LYS A 108 33.63 34.76 7.42
CA LYS A 108 32.53 34.03 6.76
C LYS A 108 32.02 32.88 7.63
N ARG A 109 32.90 32.13 8.28
CA ARG A 109 32.54 31.01 9.17
C ARG A 109 31.83 31.51 10.43
N ARG A 110 32.28 32.60 11.06
CA ARG A 110 31.59 33.24 12.20
C ARG A 110 30.18 33.71 11.84
N ALA A 111 30.02 34.36 10.69
CA ALA A 111 28.70 34.76 10.20
C ALA A 111 27.78 33.56 9.95
N ASN A 112 28.31 32.47 9.39
CA ASN A 112 27.56 31.24 9.19
C ASN A 112 27.16 30.57 10.53
N TYR A 113 28.06 30.56 11.52
CA TYR A 113 27.78 30.05 12.86
C TYR A 113 26.59 30.77 13.49
N VAL A 114 26.61 32.11 13.52
CA VAL A 114 25.52 32.93 14.08
C VAL A 114 24.20 32.64 13.35
N LYS A 115 24.24 32.56 12.01
CA LYS A 115 23.04 32.23 11.21
C LYS A 115 22.49 30.84 11.54
N LEU A 116 23.35 29.83 11.69
CA LEU A 116 22.93 28.48 12.06
C LEU A 116 22.38 28.41 13.48
N GLN A 117 22.94 29.18 14.42
CA GLN A 117 22.45 29.28 15.78
C GLN A 117 21.05 29.91 15.81
N MET A 118 20.84 31.02 15.11
CA MET A 118 19.50 31.64 14.97
C MET A 118 18.50 30.69 14.33
N ASN A 119 18.91 29.92 13.32
CA ASN A 119 18.04 28.93 12.67
C ASN A 119 17.69 27.76 13.62
N LEU A 120 18.64 27.32 14.45
CA LEU A 120 18.41 26.31 15.48
C LEU A 120 17.41 26.80 16.53
N GLU A 121 17.63 27.99 17.08
CA GLU A 121 16.72 28.61 18.06
C GLU A 121 15.31 28.80 17.48
N ASN A 122 15.22 29.25 16.22
CA ASN A 122 13.95 29.37 15.52
C ASN A 122 13.27 28.00 15.31
N ASN A 123 14.01 26.93 15.02
CA ASN A 123 13.46 25.59 14.86
C ASN A 123 12.96 24.98 16.19
N ILE A 124 13.65 25.28 17.29
CA ILE A 124 13.22 24.88 18.64
C ILE A 124 11.95 25.64 19.04
N ARG A 125 11.93 26.97 18.82
CA ARG A 125 10.79 27.83 19.14
C ARG A 125 9.58 27.54 18.25
N ASN A 126 9.82 27.26 16.97
CA ASN A 126 8.81 27.01 15.96
C ASN A 126 9.06 25.64 15.30
N PRO A 127 8.65 24.54 15.96
CA PRO A 127 8.78 23.20 15.40
C PRO A 127 8.16 23.08 13.99
N PRO A 128 8.69 22.18 13.14
CA PRO A 128 8.05 21.86 11.88
C PRO A 128 6.59 21.47 12.13
N LYS A 129 5.68 22.17 11.46
CA LYS A 129 4.26 21.89 11.57
C LYS A 129 3.93 20.59 10.84
N PRO A 130 2.89 19.86 11.30
CA PRO A 130 2.35 18.75 10.53
C PRO A 130 2.03 19.16 9.09
N LYS A 131 2.16 18.23 8.13
CA LYS A 131 1.76 18.48 6.72
C LYS A 131 0.26 18.85 6.60
N TRP A 132 -0.56 18.39 7.53
CA TRP A 132 -1.99 18.73 7.61
C TRP A 132 -2.26 20.10 8.26
N ALA A 133 -1.26 20.72 8.86
CA ALA A 133 -1.39 22.00 9.56
C ALA A 133 -1.26 23.23 8.64
N THR A 134 -1.81 23.17 7.42
CA THR A 134 -1.73 24.28 6.47
C THR A 134 -2.68 25.40 6.88
N ASN A 135 -2.16 26.63 6.99
CA ASN A 135 -2.96 27.84 7.15
C ASN A 135 -3.72 28.11 5.85
N ARG A 136 -5.05 27.90 5.83
CA ARG A 136 -5.84 28.23 4.64
C ARG A 136 -6.12 29.73 4.45
N ARG A 137 -5.86 30.58 5.44
CA ARG A 137 -6.06 32.05 5.37
C ARG A 137 -5.06 32.69 6.33
N GLY A 138 -4.31 33.71 5.90
CA GLY A 138 -3.19 34.32 6.62
C GLY A 138 -3.55 35.07 7.92
N GLY A 139 -4.26 34.43 8.84
CA GLY A 139 -4.50 34.89 10.20
C GLY A 139 -3.51 34.29 11.22
N PRO A 140 -3.55 34.78 12.47
CA PRO A 140 -2.71 34.25 13.55
C PRO A 140 -2.90 32.74 13.70
N PRO A 141 -1.85 31.99 14.05
CA PRO A 141 -1.89 30.54 14.17
C PRO A 141 -2.93 30.12 15.22
N GLN A 142 -4.09 29.67 14.77
CA GLN A 142 -5.05 28.98 15.61
C GLN A 142 -4.47 27.60 15.98
N PRO A 143 -4.64 27.10 17.22
CA PRO A 143 -4.37 25.71 17.52
C PRO A 143 -5.25 24.87 16.61
N GLN A 144 -4.67 24.26 15.59
CA GLN A 144 -5.44 23.47 14.65
C GLN A 144 -5.95 22.23 15.40
N PRO A 145 -7.23 21.86 15.26
CA PRO A 145 -7.68 20.58 15.76
C PRO A 145 -6.79 19.48 15.17
N GLU A 146 -6.57 18.45 15.96
CA GLU A 146 -5.88 17.22 15.58
C GLU A 146 -6.33 16.74 14.18
N PRO A 147 -5.54 15.93 13.46
CA PRO A 147 -5.84 15.57 12.08
C PRO A 147 -7.31 15.18 11.95
N GLU A 148 -7.99 15.87 11.03
CA GLU A 148 -9.40 15.67 10.70
C GLU A 148 -9.52 14.34 9.93
N VAL A 149 -9.20 13.25 10.62
CA VAL A 149 -9.55 11.91 10.17
C VAL A 149 -11.06 11.83 10.32
N ASP A 150 -11.75 12.04 9.20
CA ASP A 150 -13.20 12.01 9.19
C ASP A 150 -13.68 10.60 9.54
N VAL A 151 -14.19 10.45 10.78
CA VAL A 151 -14.76 9.20 11.28
C VAL A 151 -15.84 8.68 10.34
N ARG A 152 -16.62 9.56 9.69
CA ARG A 152 -17.64 9.15 8.72
C ARG A 152 -17.01 8.54 7.48
N GLN A 153 -15.88 9.05 7.00
CA GLN A 153 -15.15 8.45 5.89
C GLN A 153 -14.56 7.09 6.26
N LEU A 154 -14.06 6.93 7.48
CA LEU A 154 -13.57 5.63 7.97
C LEU A 154 -14.70 4.60 8.06
N VAL A 155 -15.86 4.99 8.60
CA VAL A 155 -17.05 4.12 8.67
C VAL A 155 -17.54 3.79 7.25
N ALA A 156 -17.59 4.77 6.35
CA ALA A 156 -17.95 4.54 4.95
C ALA A 156 -16.97 3.62 4.23
N ALA A 157 -15.67 3.67 4.57
CA ALA A 157 -14.67 2.75 4.04
C ALA A 157 -14.86 1.33 4.56
N GLN A 158 -15.25 1.15 5.83
CA GLN A 158 -15.59 -0.16 6.41
C GLN A 158 -16.86 -0.76 5.80
N ALA A 159 -17.82 0.09 5.39
CA ALA A 159 -19.03 -0.34 4.69
C ALA A 159 -18.76 -0.86 3.26
N ARG A 160 -17.56 -0.66 2.72
CA ARG A 160 -17.20 -1.15 1.38
C ARG A 160 -16.84 -2.64 1.42
N VAL A 161 -17.41 -3.35 0.45
CA VAL A 161 -17.08 -4.74 0.15
C VAL A 161 -16.20 -4.75 -1.09
N ALA A 162 -15.10 -5.50 -1.03
CA ALA A 162 -14.18 -5.63 -2.14
C ALA A 162 -14.49 -6.86 -3.01
N SER A 163 -14.94 -7.95 -2.39
CA SER A 163 -15.36 -9.18 -3.08
C SER A 163 -16.31 -10.00 -2.20
N ILE A 164 -17.13 -10.83 -2.85
CA ILE A 164 -18.05 -11.78 -2.23
C ILE A 164 -17.99 -13.11 -3.00
N SER A 165 -18.03 -14.22 -2.28
CA SER A 165 -18.09 -15.58 -2.80
C SER A 165 -19.05 -16.40 -1.94
N ALA A 166 -19.64 -17.44 -2.51
CA ALA A 166 -20.43 -18.40 -1.76
C ALA A 166 -19.97 -19.82 -2.09
N SER A 167 -20.07 -20.72 -1.12
CA SER A 167 -19.80 -22.13 -1.30
C SER A 167 -20.67 -22.93 -0.34
N LYS A 168 -21.54 -23.78 -0.91
CA LYS A 168 -22.63 -24.45 -0.17
C LYS A 168 -23.51 -23.40 0.50
N ASP A 169 -23.87 -23.59 1.76
CA ASP A 169 -24.71 -22.68 2.55
C ASP A 169 -23.91 -21.61 3.29
N GLU A 170 -22.67 -21.33 2.85
CA GLU A 170 -21.80 -20.32 3.46
C GLU A 170 -21.46 -19.20 2.48
N VAL A 171 -21.41 -17.98 3.00
CA VAL A 171 -21.10 -16.77 2.27
C VAL A 171 -19.84 -16.15 2.85
N PHE A 172 -18.94 -15.73 1.97
CA PHE A 172 -17.63 -15.17 2.29
C PHE A 172 -17.50 -13.81 1.64
N PHE A 173 -16.99 -12.82 2.36
CA PHE A 173 -16.74 -11.50 1.77
C PHE A 173 -15.52 -10.83 2.38
N THR A 174 -14.92 -9.94 1.60
CA THR A 174 -13.82 -9.09 2.01
C THR A 174 -14.28 -7.65 2.18
N CYS A 175 -13.87 -7.01 3.27
CA CYS A 175 -14.14 -5.61 3.54
C CYS A 175 -12.89 -4.91 4.06
N SER A 176 -12.89 -3.57 4.11
CA SER A 176 -11.81 -2.84 4.76
C SER A 176 -11.69 -3.28 6.21
N SER A 177 -10.45 -3.43 6.69
CA SER A 177 -10.20 -3.96 8.03
C SER A 177 -10.77 -3.05 9.11
N SER A 178 -11.36 -3.66 10.14
CA SER A 178 -11.90 -2.91 11.28
C SER A 178 -10.79 -2.35 12.18
N THR A 179 -9.54 -2.80 12.04
CA THR A 179 -8.42 -2.42 12.92
C THR A 179 -7.45 -1.43 12.27
N GLY A 180 -7.64 -1.07 11.00
CA GLY A 180 -6.83 -0.09 10.29
C GLY A 180 -6.59 -0.47 8.83
N ASN A 181 -5.34 -0.38 8.40
CA ASN A 181 -4.99 -0.61 7.00
C ASN A 181 -5.08 -2.10 6.63
N GLY A 182 -5.79 -2.39 5.55
CA GLY A 182 -5.88 -3.73 4.98
C GLY A 182 -7.33 -4.20 4.85
N PHE A 183 -7.50 -5.52 4.80
CA PHE A 183 -8.78 -6.18 4.61
C PHE A 183 -8.98 -7.28 5.63
N ASP A 184 -10.24 -7.47 5.99
CA ASP A 184 -10.71 -8.62 6.74
C ASP A 184 -11.55 -9.52 5.83
N VAL A 185 -11.55 -10.82 6.11
CA VAL A 185 -12.42 -11.82 5.48
C VAL A 185 -13.43 -12.26 6.52
N TRP A 186 -14.69 -12.25 6.14
CA TRP A 186 -15.81 -12.69 6.97
C TRP A 186 -16.50 -13.89 6.34
N ARG A 187 -17.02 -14.76 7.20
CA ARG A 187 -17.88 -15.90 6.87
C ARG A 187 -19.23 -15.71 7.55
N THR A 188 -20.30 -16.04 6.85
CA THR A 188 -21.66 -16.18 7.40
C THR A 188 -22.31 -17.45 6.83
N ASP A 189 -23.42 -17.88 7.41
CA ASP A 189 -24.34 -18.78 6.68
C ASP A 189 -25.13 -18.02 5.60
N ASP A 190 -25.95 -18.74 4.84
CA ASP A 190 -26.80 -18.22 3.76
C ASP A 190 -27.96 -17.33 4.23
N GLN A 191 -28.19 -17.26 5.55
CA GLN A 191 -29.09 -16.33 6.23
C GLN A 191 -28.36 -15.12 6.83
N PHE A 192 -27.07 -14.97 6.50
CA PHE A 192 -26.14 -13.99 7.06
C PHE A 192 -25.99 -14.06 8.59
N GLY A 193 -26.32 -15.21 9.18
CA GLY A 193 -26.11 -15.56 10.57
C GLY A 193 -24.70 -16.13 10.82
N LYS A 194 -24.41 -16.43 12.09
CA LYS A 194 -23.16 -17.06 12.55
C LYS A 194 -21.89 -16.38 12.03
N ALA A 195 -21.95 -15.04 11.93
CA ALA A 195 -20.88 -14.25 11.37
C ALA A 195 -19.57 -14.45 12.13
N LYS A 196 -18.49 -14.74 11.41
CA LYS A 196 -17.15 -14.93 11.97
C LYS A 196 -16.12 -14.23 11.09
N LYS A 197 -15.24 -13.45 11.70
CA LYS A 197 -14.02 -12.97 11.04
C LYS A 197 -13.03 -14.14 10.96
N ILE A 198 -12.59 -14.48 9.76
CA ILE A 198 -11.75 -15.65 9.47
C ILE A 198 -10.41 -15.30 8.83
N GLY A 199 -10.22 -14.04 8.43
CA GLY A 199 -8.95 -13.51 7.97
C GLY A 199 -8.85 -12.04 8.35
N GLU A 200 -7.66 -11.57 8.74
CA GLU A 200 -7.44 -10.20 9.18
C GLU A 200 -6.09 -9.66 8.72
N SER A 201 -5.96 -8.34 8.75
CA SER A 201 -4.71 -7.64 8.44
C SER A 201 -4.14 -7.96 7.04
N LEU A 202 -5.00 -8.38 6.11
CA LEU A 202 -4.57 -8.70 4.74
C LEU A 202 -4.18 -7.42 4.02
N ARG A 203 -3.01 -7.42 3.41
CA ARG A 203 -2.47 -6.22 2.77
C ARG A 203 -2.95 -6.17 1.33
N GLY A 204 -3.85 -5.24 1.06
CA GLY A 204 -4.33 -4.95 -0.29
C GLY A 204 -4.11 -3.50 -0.70
N CYS A 205 -4.11 -3.23 -2.00
CA CYS A 205 -4.08 -1.88 -2.54
C CYS A 205 -5.45 -1.48 -3.10
N CYS A 206 -5.67 -0.18 -3.09
CA CYS A 206 -6.76 0.48 -3.80
C CYS A 206 -8.18 0.01 -3.47
N GLY A 207 -8.47 -0.72 -2.39
CA GLY A 207 -9.85 -1.17 -2.13
C GLY A 207 -10.26 -2.44 -2.90
N GLN A 208 -9.31 -3.19 -3.46
CA GLN A 208 -9.57 -4.50 -4.05
C GLN A 208 -8.83 -5.60 -3.29
N MET A 209 -9.57 -6.68 -3.02
CA MET A 209 -9.11 -7.90 -2.37
C MET A 209 -10.11 -8.99 -2.74
N ASP A 210 -9.76 -9.84 -3.69
CA ASP A 210 -10.65 -10.91 -4.13
C ASP A 210 -10.65 -12.09 -3.16
N VAL A 211 -11.82 -12.65 -2.89
CA VAL A 211 -11.99 -13.88 -2.10
C VAL A 211 -12.81 -14.88 -2.91
N GLN A 212 -12.32 -16.10 -3.00
CA GLN A 212 -13.08 -17.23 -3.53
C GLN A 212 -13.09 -18.36 -2.51
N ALA A 213 -14.21 -19.06 -2.43
CA ALA A 213 -14.37 -20.21 -1.55
C ALA A 213 -14.91 -21.41 -2.33
N ASN A 214 -14.38 -22.59 -2.04
CA ASN A 214 -14.91 -23.87 -2.50
C ASN A 214 -14.71 -24.94 -1.42
N ASP A 215 -14.83 -26.21 -1.78
CA ASP A 215 -14.63 -27.33 -0.84
C ASP A 215 -13.19 -27.47 -0.37
N ASN A 216 -12.21 -26.96 -1.14
CA ASN A 216 -10.79 -26.99 -0.81
C ASN A 216 -10.36 -25.84 0.13
N GLY A 217 -11.24 -24.87 0.38
CA GLY A 217 -11.01 -23.79 1.34
C GLY A 217 -11.30 -22.41 0.77
N ILE A 218 -10.66 -21.40 1.38
CA ILE A 218 -10.93 -19.98 1.10
C ILE A 218 -9.63 -19.31 0.69
N TYR A 219 -9.60 -18.78 -0.52
CA TYR A 219 -8.39 -18.25 -1.15
C TYR A 219 -8.57 -16.77 -1.37
N VAL A 220 -7.54 -16.00 -1.01
CA VAL A 220 -7.58 -14.55 -1.04
C VAL A 220 -6.37 -14.02 -1.80
N ALA A 221 -6.62 -13.13 -2.76
CA ALA A 221 -5.59 -12.48 -3.57
C ALA A 221 -4.97 -11.30 -2.80
N GLU A 222 -3.96 -11.57 -1.96
CA GLU A 222 -3.26 -10.56 -1.16
C GLU A 222 -2.30 -9.72 -2.02
N ASN A 223 -2.88 -8.89 -2.89
CA ASN A 223 -2.23 -8.31 -4.05
C ASN A 223 -0.94 -7.51 -3.76
N THR A 224 -0.85 -6.75 -2.65
CA THR A 224 0.38 -6.00 -2.30
C THR A 224 1.49 -6.86 -1.73
N ARG A 225 1.17 -8.10 -1.35
CA ARG A 225 2.15 -9.10 -0.91
C ARG A 225 2.55 -10.06 -2.01
N HIS A 226 2.03 -9.89 -3.22
CA HIS A 226 2.37 -10.73 -4.35
C HIS A 226 2.18 -12.21 -4.08
N ARG A 227 1.01 -12.54 -3.52
CA ARG A 227 0.68 -13.91 -3.15
C ARG A 227 -0.81 -14.14 -3.07
N VAL A 228 -1.19 -15.41 -3.18
CA VAL A 228 -2.49 -15.93 -2.75
C VAL A 228 -2.31 -16.54 -1.38
N ARG A 229 -3.28 -16.30 -0.49
CA ARG A 229 -3.31 -16.88 0.85
C ARG A 229 -4.56 -17.73 1.01
N GLY A 230 -4.39 -18.96 1.48
CA GLY A 230 -5.47 -19.93 1.68
C GLY A 230 -5.76 -20.18 3.16
N PHE A 231 -7.04 -20.30 3.49
CA PHE A 231 -7.56 -20.52 4.82
C PHE A 231 -8.51 -21.72 4.85
N THR A 232 -8.55 -22.42 5.98
CA THR A 232 -9.67 -23.31 6.30
C THR A 232 -10.94 -22.51 6.49
N ARG A 233 -12.10 -23.18 6.46
CA ARG A 233 -13.39 -22.55 6.75
C ARG A 233 -13.43 -21.89 8.13
N ASP A 234 -12.64 -22.36 9.09
CA ASP A 234 -12.56 -21.79 10.44
C ASP A 234 -11.57 -20.63 10.58
N GLY A 235 -10.83 -20.29 9.52
CA GLY A 235 -9.90 -19.16 9.49
C GLY A 235 -8.44 -19.51 9.81
N LYS A 236 -8.07 -20.80 9.86
CA LYS A 236 -6.67 -21.19 9.99
C LYS A 236 -5.98 -21.02 8.63
N GLN A 237 -4.91 -20.22 8.56
CA GLN A 237 -4.08 -20.16 7.36
C GLN A 237 -3.42 -21.53 7.12
N VAL A 238 -3.57 -22.06 5.91
CA VAL A 238 -3.06 -23.39 5.51
C VAL A 238 -2.23 -23.36 4.23
N LEU A 239 -2.34 -22.29 3.45
CA LEU A 239 -1.64 -22.17 2.18
C LEU A 239 -1.16 -20.74 1.96
N GLU A 240 -0.02 -20.62 1.32
CA GLU A 240 0.49 -19.37 0.78
C GLU A 240 1.36 -19.67 -0.43
N PHE A 241 1.12 -19.00 -1.56
CA PHE A 241 1.96 -19.14 -2.75
C PHE A 241 2.05 -17.85 -3.57
N GLY A 242 3.13 -17.74 -4.34
CA GLY A 242 3.48 -16.54 -5.11
C GLY A 242 4.61 -15.73 -4.49
N SER A 243 5.34 -15.02 -5.34
CA SER A 243 6.40 -14.08 -4.96
C SER A 243 6.38 -12.85 -5.86
N ARG A 244 7.15 -11.82 -5.49
CA ARG A 244 7.39 -10.63 -6.33
C ARG A 244 8.74 -10.75 -7.02
N GLU A 245 8.75 -11.21 -8.25
CA GLU A 245 9.96 -11.29 -9.07
C GLU A 245 9.64 -10.81 -10.49
N ARG A 246 10.40 -9.84 -10.98
CA ARG A 246 10.18 -9.30 -12.33
C ARG A 246 10.70 -10.28 -13.38
N GLY A 247 9.92 -10.50 -14.44
CA GLY A 247 10.34 -11.32 -15.58
C GLY A 247 10.26 -12.83 -15.35
N ARG A 248 9.71 -13.27 -14.21
CA ARG A 248 9.44 -14.69 -13.94
C ARG A 248 7.97 -15.01 -14.15
N GLU A 249 7.72 -16.12 -14.83
CA GLU A 249 6.35 -16.56 -15.16
C GLU A 249 5.59 -17.09 -13.94
N ASP A 250 6.26 -17.74 -13.00
CA ASP A 250 5.65 -18.26 -11.77
C ASP A 250 5.52 -17.22 -10.64
N ALA A 251 6.02 -15.99 -10.85
CA ALA A 251 5.95 -14.88 -9.89
C ALA A 251 5.00 -13.77 -10.35
N PHE A 252 4.44 -13.01 -9.41
CA PHE A 252 3.54 -11.91 -9.70
C PHE A 252 4.30 -10.59 -9.94
N GLU A 253 3.87 -9.83 -10.95
CA GLU A 253 4.54 -8.59 -11.35
C GLU A 253 3.78 -7.32 -10.95
N GLY A 254 4.35 -6.15 -11.24
CA GLY A 254 3.70 -4.86 -10.98
C GLY A 254 3.76 -4.41 -9.52
N CYS A 255 2.79 -3.56 -9.14
CA CYS A 255 2.71 -2.97 -7.79
C CYS A 255 1.81 -3.78 -6.85
N CYS A 256 0.73 -4.33 -7.37
CA CYS A 256 -0.23 -5.13 -6.61
C CYS A 256 -0.86 -6.17 -7.55
N ASN A 257 -0.43 -7.42 -7.43
CA ASN A 257 -0.96 -8.58 -8.16
C ASN A 257 -0.67 -9.84 -7.33
N PRO A 258 -1.46 -10.91 -7.37
CA PRO A 258 -2.62 -11.10 -8.24
C PRO A 258 -3.80 -10.25 -7.77
N MET A 259 -4.67 -9.83 -8.68
CA MET A 259 -5.85 -9.03 -8.35
C MET A 259 -7.09 -9.89 -8.09
N ASN A 260 -7.17 -11.04 -8.76
CA ASN A 260 -8.28 -11.98 -8.65
C ASN A 260 -7.77 -13.41 -8.52
N VAL A 261 -8.64 -14.24 -7.96
CA VAL A 261 -8.48 -15.68 -7.89
C VAL A 261 -9.77 -16.34 -8.39
N ALA A 262 -9.67 -17.51 -9.01
CA ALA A 262 -10.80 -18.34 -9.40
C ALA A 262 -10.41 -19.82 -9.30
N PHE A 263 -11.38 -20.73 -9.26
CA PHE A 263 -11.14 -22.16 -9.21
C PHE A 263 -11.65 -22.86 -10.47
N GLY A 264 -10.96 -23.90 -10.90
CA GLY A 264 -11.57 -24.97 -11.70
C GLY A 264 -12.13 -26.07 -10.80
N ASP A 265 -13.06 -26.90 -11.31
CA ASP A 265 -13.64 -28.00 -10.52
C ASP A 265 -12.61 -29.09 -10.16
N ASP A 266 -11.51 -29.17 -10.91
CA ASP A 266 -10.36 -30.03 -10.63
C ASP A 266 -9.51 -29.55 -9.43
N GLY A 267 -9.89 -28.42 -8.82
CA GLY A 267 -9.15 -27.79 -7.72
C GLY A 267 -8.00 -26.89 -8.18
N SER A 268 -7.78 -26.73 -9.49
CA SER A 268 -6.83 -25.76 -10.03
C SER A 268 -7.21 -24.34 -9.61
N VAL A 269 -6.19 -23.52 -9.38
CA VAL A 269 -6.35 -22.13 -8.96
C VAL A 269 -5.86 -21.22 -10.07
N TYR A 270 -6.73 -20.32 -10.51
CA TYR A 270 -6.44 -19.33 -11.55
C TYR A 270 -6.26 -17.97 -10.91
N THR A 271 -5.34 -17.17 -11.44
CA THR A 271 -5.11 -15.80 -10.97
C THR A 271 -5.01 -14.84 -12.13
N ALA A 272 -5.35 -13.57 -11.89
CA ALA A 272 -5.29 -12.51 -12.91
C ALA A 272 -4.41 -11.34 -12.47
N GLU A 273 -3.60 -10.83 -13.40
CA GLU A 273 -2.72 -9.67 -13.18
C GLU A 273 -3.19 -8.45 -14.00
N SER A 274 -3.60 -7.36 -13.34
CA SER A 274 -4.22 -6.19 -14.03
C SER A 274 -3.29 -5.36 -14.90
N GLY A 275 -1.97 -5.45 -14.67
CA GLY A 275 -0.98 -4.63 -15.39
C GLY A 275 -0.31 -5.37 -16.55
N SER A 276 0.05 -6.64 -16.31
CA SER A 276 0.67 -7.51 -17.31
C SER A 276 -0.37 -8.26 -18.15
N GLY A 277 -1.63 -8.29 -17.71
CA GLY A 277 -2.72 -9.03 -18.34
C GLY A 277 -2.57 -10.54 -18.29
N ARG A 278 -1.65 -11.05 -17.46
CA ARG A 278 -1.34 -12.47 -17.36
C ARG A 278 -2.42 -13.18 -16.56
N ILE A 279 -2.91 -14.28 -17.11
CA ILE A 279 -3.75 -15.27 -16.43
C ILE A 279 -2.91 -16.52 -16.22
N LYS A 280 -2.81 -16.95 -14.97
CA LYS A 280 -1.95 -18.07 -14.57
C LYS A 280 -2.75 -19.12 -13.85
N ARG A 281 -2.42 -20.39 -14.12
CA ARG A 281 -2.98 -21.55 -13.43
C ARG A 281 -1.95 -22.15 -12.50
N PHE A 282 -2.43 -22.55 -11.33
CA PHE A 282 -1.69 -23.21 -10.27
C PHE A 282 -2.44 -24.47 -9.86
N THR A 283 -1.71 -25.41 -9.28
CA THR A 283 -2.31 -26.53 -8.56
C THR A 283 -3.04 -26.05 -7.31
N ALA A 284 -3.86 -26.92 -6.70
CA ALA A 284 -4.51 -26.64 -5.42
C ALA A 284 -3.50 -26.30 -4.29
N ASP A 285 -2.28 -26.86 -4.33
CA ASP A 285 -1.20 -26.57 -3.38
C ASP A 285 -0.32 -25.37 -3.81
N GLY A 286 -0.72 -24.61 -4.84
CA GLY A 286 -0.08 -23.34 -5.20
C GLY A 286 1.18 -23.45 -6.07
N LYS A 287 1.45 -24.61 -6.67
CA LYS A 287 2.54 -24.77 -7.64
C LYS A 287 2.10 -24.22 -8.98
N PHE A 288 2.94 -23.38 -9.58
CA PHE A 288 2.68 -22.86 -10.92
C PHE A 288 2.62 -23.99 -11.95
N MET A 289 1.58 -23.98 -12.78
CA MET A 289 1.40 -24.95 -13.86
C MET A 289 1.71 -24.30 -15.20
N GLU A 290 1.03 -23.20 -15.51
CA GLU A 290 1.10 -22.57 -16.84
C GLU A 290 0.62 -21.11 -16.85
N LEU A 291 1.10 -20.37 -17.85
CA LEU A 291 0.52 -19.11 -18.28
C LEU A 291 -0.62 -19.43 -19.26
N VAL A 292 -1.85 -19.41 -18.77
CA VAL A 292 -3.06 -19.72 -19.56
C VAL A 292 -3.22 -18.75 -20.71
N GLY A 293 -2.91 -17.47 -20.48
CA GLY A 293 -2.99 -16.44 -21.51
C GLY A 293 -2.45 -15.10 -21.02
N GLN A 294 -2.25 -14.21 -21.97
CA GLN A 294 -1.85 -12.83 -21.72
C GLN A 294 -2.71 -11.90 -22.56
N VAL A 295 -3.43 -11.00 -21.90
CA VAL A 295 -4.34 -10.07 -22.56
C VAL A 295 -3.75 -8.66 -22.55
N GLU A 296 -3.76 -7.97 -23.68
CA GLU A 296 -3.34 -6.58 -23.73
C GLU A 296 -4.38 -5.67 -23.06
N LEU A 297 -4.09 -5.25 -21.83
CA LEU A 297 -4.96 -4.39 -21.04
C LEU A 297 -4.56 -2.92 -21.14
N VAL A 298 -5.54 -2.02 -21.06
CA VAL A 298 -5.24 -0.59 -20.88
C VAL A 298 -4.54 -0.41 -19.53
N PRO A 299 -3.35 0.22 -19.48
CA PRO A 299 -2.60 0.38 -18.24
C PRO A 299 -3.43 0.96 -17.10
N GLY A 300 -3.32 0.36 -15.91
CA GLY A 300 -3.98 0.83 -14.69
C GLY A 300 -4.25 -0.31 -13.71
N CYS A 301 -4.47 0.05 -12.44
CA CYS A 301 -4.87 -0.91 -11.42
C CYS A 301 -6.37 -1.21 -11.53
N LYS A 302 -6.78 -2.42 -11.14
CA LYS A 302 -8.18 -2.86 -10.95
C LYS A 302 -9.04 -3.10 -12.20
N LYS A 303 -8.42 -3.53 -13.30
CA LYS A 303 -9.10 -3.62 -14.60
C LYS A 303 -9.40 -5.06 -15.03
N VAL A 304 -9.28 -6.01 -14.10
CA VAL A 304 -9.49 -7.43 -14.36
C VAL A 304 -10.47 -8.00 -13.35
N SER A 305 -11.24 -8.96 -13.84
CA SER A 305 -11.98 -9.96 -13.07
C SER A 305 -11.96 -11.22 -13.91
N ILE A 306 -11.86 -12.39 -13.28
CA ILE A 306 -11.86 -13.67 -14.00
C ILE A 306 -12.95 -14.60 -13.49
N ALA A 307 -13.48 -15.40 -14.40
CA ALA A 307 -14.29 -16.57 -14.10
C ALA A 307 -13.76 -17.75 -14.92
N VAL A 308 -13.91 -18.96 -14.38
CA VAL A 308 -13.44 -20.19 -15.02
C VAL A 308 -14.65 -21.09 -15.19
N SER A 309 -14.80 -21.69 -16.37
CA SER A 309 -15.83 -22.70 -16.60
C SER A 309 -15.62 -23.91 -15.67
N PRO A 310 -16.68 -24.65 -15.31
CA PRO A 310 -16.57 -25.85 -14.46
C PRO A 310 -15.43 -26.80 -14.84
N LYS A 311 -15.32 -27.15 -16.14
CA LYS A 311 -14.28 -28.04 -16.67
C LYS A 311 -12.87 -27.44 -16.71
N GLY A 312 -12.72 -26.16 -16.43
CA GLY A 312 -11.46 -25.42 -16.55
C GLY A 312 -10.97 -25.20 -17.99
N ASP A 313 -11.78 -25.51 -19.00
CA ASP A 313 -11.43 -25.40 -20.42
C ASP A 313 -11.62 -23.97 -20.96
N LEU A 314 -12.42 -23.14 -20.31
CA LEU A 314 -12.61 -21.72 -20.66
C LEU A 314 -12.31 -20.81 -19.47
N VAL A 315 -11.49 -19.81 -19.70
CA VAL A 315 -11.27 -18.69 -18.78
C VAL A 315 -11.83 -17.42 -19.39
N TYR A 316 -12.75 -16.80 -18.66
CA TYR A 316 -13.38 -15.53 -19.00
C TYR A 316 -12.69 -14.42 -18.23
N MET A 317 -12.20 -13.41 -18.93
CA MET A 317 -11.63 -12.22 -18.31
C MET A 317 -12.42 -10.99 -18.72
N LEU A 318 -12.94 -10.26 -17.74
CA LEU A 318 -13.58 -8.98 -17.96
C LEU A 318 -12.51 -7.88 -18.05
N ASP A 319 -12.33 -7.29 -19.24
CA ASP A 319 -11.60 -6.04 -19.38
C ASP A 319 -12.60 -4.89 -19.35
N ILE A 320 -12.72 -4.33 -18.15
CA ILE A 320 -13.64 -3.25 -17.81
C ILE A 320 -13.37 -1.99 -18.62
N THR A 321 -12.12 -1.77 -19.07
CA THR A 321 -11.77 -0.53 -19.76
C THR A 321 -12.29 -0.46 -21.17
N ARG A 322 -12.45 -1.62 -21.82
CA ARG A 322 -12.99 -1.72 -23.17
C ARG A 322 -14.41 -2.27 -23.20
N GLY A 323 -14.96 -2.67 -22.05
CA GLY A 323 -16.32 -3.20 -21.94
C GLY A 323 -16.50 -4.53 -22.67
N HIS A 324 -15.46 -5.38 -22.66
CA HIS A 324 -15.49 -6.68 -23.34
C HIS A 324 -15.08 -7.84 -22.42
N ILE A 325 -15.55 -9.02 -22.77
CA ILE A 325 -15.14 -10.28 -22.16
C ILE A 325 -14.20 -10.98 -23.13
N VAL A 326 -12.97 -11.18 -22.67
CA VAL A 326 -11.95 -11.97 -23.37
C VAL A 326 -12.11 -13.42 -22.92
N VAL A 327 -12.28 -14.32 -23.88
CA VAL A 327 -12.39 -15.75 -23.62
C VAL A 327 -11.11 -16.43 -24.08
N MET A 328 -10.50 -17.18 -23.17
CA MET A 328 -9.30 -17.98 -23.41
C MET A 328 -9.66 -19.44 -23.25
N ALA A 329 -9.33 -20.26 -24.25
CA ALA A 329 -9.47 -21.71 -24.16
C ALA A 329 -8.18 -22.31 -23.59
N GLY A 330 -8.28 -23.09 -22.51
CA GLY A 330 -7.18 -23.88 -21.99
C GLY A 330 -6.90 -25.05 -22.94
N ASP A 331 -5.63 -25.26 -23.29
CA ASP A 331 -5.22 -26.44 -24.04
C ASP A 331 -5.31 -27.64 -23.09
N THR A 332 -6.41 -28.38 -23.12
CA THR A 332 -6.74 -29.44 -22.13
C THR A 332 -5.87 -30.70 -22.21
N GLY A 333 -4.70 -30.62 -22.86
CA GLY A 333 -3.77 -31.72 -22.88
C GLY A 333 -2.62 -31.56 -23.87
N GLN A 334 -1.64 -30.73 -23.51
CA GLN A 334 -0.19 -30.95 -23.71
C GLN A 334 0.51 -29.65 -23.37
N ALA A 335 1.63 -29.73 -22.65
CA ALA A 335 2.51 -28.60 -22.42
C ALA A 335 2.98 -28.04 -23.78
N SER A 336 2.28 -27.03 -24.29
CA SER A 336 2.61 -26.35 -25.53
C SER A 336 2.89 -24.89 -25.20
N ALA A 337 4.10 -24.44 -25.53
CA ALA A 337 4.62 -23.10 -25.25
C ALA A 337 4.01 -22.02 -26.17
N ARG A 338 2.72 -22.13 -26.53
CA ARG A 338 2.03 -21.14 -27.36
C ARG A 338 0.92 -20.48 -26.55
N PRO A 339 0.78 -19.14 -26.60
CA PRO A 339 -0.35 -18.48 -25.97
C PRO A 339 -1.65 -18.99 -26.60
N SER A 340 -2.59 -19.38 -25.74
CA SER A 340 -3.94 -19.78 -26.14
C SER A 340 -4.59 -18.70 -27.04
N GLN A 341 -5.39 -19.13 -28.01
CA GLN A 341 -6.12 -18.19 -28.86
C GLN A 341 -7.17 -17.46 -28.02
N SER A 342 -7.01 -16.14 -27.87
CA SER A 342 -8.01 -15.27 -27.26
C SER A 342 -9.00 -14.80 -28.32
N PHE A 343 -10.29 -14.96 -28.07
CA PHE A 343 -11.35 -14.37 -28.89
C PHE A 343 -12.22 -13.44 -28.03
N VAL A 344 -12.60 -12.29 -28.59
CA VAL A 344 -13.52 -11.34 -27.94
C VAL A 344 -14.94 -11.77 -28.30
N VAL A 345 -15.71 -12.21 -27.30
CA VAL A 345 -17.03 -12.85 -27.53
C VAL A 345 -18.18 -11.86 -27.38
N ALA A 346 -18.00 -10.77 -26.65
CA ALA A 346 -19.03 -9.75 -26.51
C ALA A 346 -18.43 -8.37 -26.20
N GLN A 347 -18.86 -7.35 -26.96
CA GLN A 347 -18.61 -5.94 -26.67
C GLN A 347 -19.92 -5.33 -26.17
N ALA A 348 -19.93 -4.80 -24.96
CA ALA A 348 -21.08 -4.07 -24.44
C ALA A 348 -21.20 -2.75 -25.24
N SER A 349 -22.21 -2.61 -26.10
CA SER A 349 -22.52 -1.34 -26.73
C SER A 349 -23.07 -0.39 -25.68
N SER A 350 -22.36 0.70 -25.38
CA SER A 350 -22.92 1.78 -24.56
C SER A 350 -24.10 2.40 -25.30
N ARG A 351 -25.30 2.39 -24.68
CA ARG A 351 -26.37 3.33 -24.99
C ARG A 351 -26.39 4.43 -23.94
#